data_AF-A0A9C8AB90-F1
#
_entry.id   AF-A0A9C8AB90-F1
#
_cell.length_a   1.000
_cell.length_b   1.000
_cell.length_c   1.000
_cell.angle_alpha   90.00
_cell.angle_beta   90.00
_cell.angle_gamma   90.00
#
_symmetry.space_group_name_H-M   'P 1'
#
loop_
_entity.id
_entity.type
_entity.pdbx_description
1 polymer ?
#
loop_
_entity_poly.entity_id
_entity_poly.type
_entity_poly.pdbx_seq_one_letter_code
_entity_poly.pdbx_strand_id
1 'polypeptide(L)'
;MNWADFSIITLILLSGVISYLYGFVKELFSFLVWFLSFATALIFLEGLASLLTTWLPFADIRLGVAFAILFFSSFLLLEWLNYLILNSIGPTDLSVPDRVLGILFGTARSSVIVTVLIMLGGLSHIPATTWWQESVFIQTSFKPIVVELRRHLPFEIATHFNFEPVPEQSPPSF
;
A
#
# COMPACT_ATOMS: atom_id res chain seq x y z
N MET A 1 -7.19 21.67 -1.09
CA MET A 1 -6.26 20.81 -0.32
C MET A 1 -6.76 20.72 1.10
N ASN A 2 -6.90 19.52 1.64
CA ASN A 2 -7.48 19.26 2.96
C ASN A 2 -6.56 18.39 3.83
N TRP A 3 -7.06 17.93 4.97
CA TRP A 3 -6.28 17.14 5.93
C TRP A 3 -5.72 15.84 5.34
N ALA A 4 -6.42 15.20 4.38
CA ALA A 4 -5.92 13.99 3.74
C ALA A 4 -4.69 14.27 2.87
N ASP A 5 -4.67 15.40 2.16
CA ASP A 5 -3.47 15.85 1.41
C ASP A 5 -2.29 16.06 2.36
N PHE A 6 -2.52 16.72 3.50
CA PHE A 6 -1.47 16.93 4.51
C PHE A 6 -0.96 15.62 5.10
N SER A 7 -1.83 14.62 5.33
CA SER A 7 -1.43 13.29 5.79
C SER A 7 -0.55 12.58 4.76
N ILE A 8 -0.92 12.62 3.47
CA ILE A 8 -0.14 12.00 2.39
C ILE A 8 1.23 12.68 2.25
N ILE A 9 1.26 14.01 2.23
CA ILE A 9 2.50 14.79 2.16
C ILE A 9 3.40 14.46 3.35
N THR A 10 2.85 14.44 4.57
CA THR A 10 3.60 14.13 5.79
C THR A 10 4.20 12.73 5.72
N LEU A 11 3.44 11.74 5.26
CA LEU A 11 3.90 10.37 5.11
C LEU A 11 5.06 10.28 4.11
N ILE A 12 4.93 10.90 2.94
CA ILE A 12 5.97 10.91 1.90
C ILE A 12 7.22 11.66 2.38
N LEU A 13 7.06 12.84 2.98
CA LEU A 13 8.18 13.63 3.49
C LEU A 13 8.91 12.90 4.61
N LEU A 14 8.18 12.34 5.58
CA LEU A 14 8.78 11.59 6.68
C LEU A 14 9.54 10.36 6.15
N SER A 15 8.95 9.66 5.19
CA SER A 15 9.63 8.55 4.51
C SER A 15 10.92 9.02 3.82
N GLY A 16 10.88 10.13 3.09
CA GLY A 16 12.06 10.69 2.42
C GLY A 16 13.15 11.10 3.42
N VAL A 17 12.79 11.73 4.54
CA VAL A 17 13.74 12.09 5.61
C VAL A 17 14.36 10.86 6.24
N ILE A 18 13.57 9.84 6.57
CA ILE A 18 14.08 8.59 7.14
C ILE A 18 15.04 7.92 6.15
N SER A 19 14.68 7.84 4.87
CA SER A 19 15.52 7.23 3.84
C SER A 19 16.79 8.04 3.54
N TYR A 20 16.76 9.36 3.70
CA TYR A 20 17.96 10.19 3.67
C TYR A 20 18.94 9.82 4.81
N LEU A 21 18.42 9.55 6.00
CA LEU A 21 19.23 9.19 7.18
C LEU A 21 19.77 7.76 7.12
N TYR A 22 19.02 6.84 6.52
CA TYR A 22 19.42 5.43 6.40
C TYR A 22 20.28 5.14 5.16
N GLY A 23 20.16 5.95 4.11
CA GLY A 23 20.93 5.82 2.89
C GLY A 23 20.51 4.65 1.99
N PHE A 24 21.03 4.65 0.77
CA PHE A 24 20.62 3.75 -0.30
C PHE A 24 20.66 2.27 0.06
N VAL A 25 21.76 1.78 0.63
CA VAL A 25 21.92 0.34 0.90
C VAL A 25 20.82 -0.15 1.84
N LYS A 26 20.61 0.53 2.98
CA LYS A 26 19.57 0.13 3.94
C LYS A 26 18.17 0.21 3.32
N GLU A 27 17.92 1.24 2.51
CA GLU A 27 16.63 1.41 1.85
C GLU A 27 16.39 0.35 0.75
N LEU A 28 17.42 0.00 -0.03
CA LEU A 28 17.34 -1.03 -1.06
C LEU A 28 16.96 -2.38 -0.43
N PHE A 29 17.58 -2.74 0.67
CA PHE A 29 17.24 -3.97 1.39
C PHE A 29 15.82 -3.92 1.96
N SER A 30 15.37 -2.80 2.54
CA SER A 30 13.99 -2.68 3.03
C SER A 30 12.96 -2.74 1.88
N PHE A 31 13.31 -2.20 0.71
CA PHE A 31 12.50 -2.33 -0.50
C PHE A 31 12.44 -3.78 -1.00
N LEU A 32 13.58 -4.49 -0.98
CA LEU A 32 13.64 -5.93 -1.32
C LEU A 32 12.79 -6.76 -0.36
N VAL A 33 12.84 -6.48 0.94
CA VAL A 33 11.97 -7.12 1.94
C VAL A 33 10.50 -6.93 1.58
N TRP A 34 10.08 -5.70 1.26
CA TRP A 34 8.73 -5.41 0.81
C TRP A 34 8.32 -6.24 -0.40
N PHE A 35 9.17 -6.26 -1.43
CA PHE A 35 8.93 -7.00 -2.66
C PHE A 35 8.84 -8.52 -2.42
N LEU A 36 9.77 -9.09 -1.65
CA LEU A 36 9.77 -10.51 -1.30
C LEU A 36 8.56 -10.90 -0.45
N SER A 37 8.12 -10.03 0.45
CA SER A 37 6.92 -10.25 1.27
C SER A 37 5.66 -10.27 0.41
N PHE A 38 5.57 -9.34 -0.54
CA PHE A 38 4.47 -9.28 -1.49
C PHE A 38 4.45 -10.52 -2.42
N ALA A 39 5.61 -10.89 -2.98
CA ALA A 39 5.74 -12.09 -3.79
C ALA A 39 5.35 -13.35 -3.01
N THR A 40 5.83 -13.49 -1.77
CA THR A 40 5.45 -14.58 -0.86
C THR A 40 3.93 -14.58 -0.65
N ALA A 41 3.33 -13.42 -0.36
CA ALA A 41 1.89 -13.32 -0.16
C ALA A 41 1.10 -13.76 -1.40
N LEU A 42 1.54 -13.41 -2.61
CA LEU A 42 0.89 -13.85 -3.84
C LEU A 42 1.05 -15.36 -4.10
N ILE A 43 2.25 -15.92 -3.90
CA ILE A 43 2.53 -17.34 -4.14
C ILE A 43 1.69 -18.23 -3.23
N PHE A 44 1.52 -17.85 -1.96
CA PHE A 44 0.80 -18.66 -0.97
C PHE A 44 -0.66 -18.25 -0.76
N LEU A 45 -1.16 -17.27 -1.54
CA LEU A 45 -2.48 -16.66 -1.35
C LEU A 45 -3.61 -17.70 -1.34
N GLU A 46 -3.71 -18.49 -2.40
CA GLU A 46 -4.77 -19.49 -2.56
C GLU A 46 -4.67 -20.58 -1.50
N GLY A 47 -3.45 -20.99 -1.17
CA GLY A 47 -3.17 -21.99 -0.15
C GLY A 47 -3.74 -21.56 1.21
N LEU A 48 -3.38 -20.37 1.69
CA LEU A 48 -3.92 -19.86 2.95
C LEU A 48 -5.42 -19.56 2.85
N ALA A 49 -5.89 -18.97 1.75
CA ALA A 49 -7.31 -18.68 1.55
C ALA A 49 -8.17 -19.95 1.62
N SER A 50 -7.70 -21.10 1.14
CA SER A 50 -8.43 -22.37 1.26
C SER A 50 -8.62 -22.81 2.72
N LEU A 51 -7.62 -22.58 3.58
CA LEU A 51 -7.67 -22.92 5.01
C LEU A 51 -8.62 -22.02 5.80
N LEU A 52 -8.88 -20.80 5.31
CA LEU A 52 -9.80 -19.86 5.95
C LEU A 52 -11.27 -20.14 5.61
N THR A 53 -11.59 -21.10 4.74
CA THR A 53 -12.97 -21.40 4.30
C THR A 53 -13.93 -21.67 5.46
N THR A 54 -13.44 -22.34 6.51
CA THR A 54 -14.22 -22.65 7.72
C THR A 54 -14.53 -21.41 8.57
N TRP A 55 -13.69 -20.38 8.52
CA TRP A 55 -13.80 -19.18 9.36
C TRP A 55 -14.44 -18.01 8.61
N LEU A 56 -14.16 -17.88 7.32
CA LEU A 56 -14.63 -16.82 6.43
C LEU A 56 -15.43 -17.42 5.26
N PRO A 57 -16.78 -17.33 5.32
CA PRO A 57 -17.63 -17.87 4.27
C PRO A 57 -17.60 -17.03 2.98
N PHE A 58 -17.30 -15.73 3.08
CA PHE A 58 -17.21 -14.82 1.94
C PHE A 58 -15.85 -14.92 1.25
N ALA A 59 -15.85 -15.34 -0.03
CA ALA A 59 -14.62 -15.60 -0.79
C ALA A 59 -13.72 -14.37 -0.94
N ASP A 60 -14.31 -13.19 -1.17
CA ASP A 60 -13.55 -11.95 -1.40
C ASP A 60 -12.82 -11.46 -0.15
N ILE A 61 -13.52 -11.47 1.00
CA ILE A 61 -12.93 -11.11 2.29
C ILE A 61 -11.81 -12.09 2.64
N ARG A 62 -11.97 -13.36 2.30
CA ARG A 62 -11.01 -14.41 2.60
C ARG A 62 -9.68 -14.21 1.87
N LEU A 63 -9.70 -13.85 0.59
CA LEU A 63 -8.48 -13.53 -0.15
C LEU A 63 -7.79 -12.30 0.44
N GLY A 64 -8.53 -11.24 0.78
CA GLY A 64 -7.97 -10.04 1.41
C GLY A 64 -7.30 -10.34 2.75
N VAL A 65 -7.97 -11.12 3.61
CA VAL A 65 -7.43 -11.52 4.92
C VAL A 65 -6.23 -12.45 4.77
N ALA A 66 -6.28 -13.43 3.86
CA ALA A 66 -5.16 -14.34 3.60
C ALA A 66 -3.93 -13.57 3.08
N PHE A 67 -4.13 -12.65 2.13
CA PHE A 67 -3.07 -11.78 1.63
C PHE A 67 -2.46 -10.95 2.77
N ALA A 68 -3.29 -10.31 3.60
CA ALA A 68 -2.82 -9.49 4.72
C ALA A 68 -2.00 -10.32 5.72
N ILE A 69 -2.50 -11.50 6.12
CA ILE A 69 -1.78 -12.40 7.04
C ILE A 69 -0.42 -12.79 6.46
N LEU A 70 -0.38 -13.25 5.20
CA LEU A 70 0.87 -13.65 4.56
C LEU A 70 1.84 -12.49 4.39
N PHE A 71 1.35 -11.35 3.93
CA PHE A 71 2.17 -10.16 3.73
C PHE A 71 2.78 -9.69 5.04
N PHE A 72 1.99 -9.47 6.09
CA PHE A 72 2.52 -8.95 7.35
C PHE A 72 3.39 -9.97 8.08
N SER A 73 3.03 -11.26 8.06
CA SER A 73 3.89 -12.30 8.68
C SER A 73 5.22 -12.44 7.97
N SER A 74 5.24 -12.53 6.64
CA SER A 74 6.49 -12.58 5.87
C SER A 74 7.29 -11.29 5.98
N PHE A 75 6.63 -10.13 5.95
CA PHE A 75 7.26 -8.82 6.12
C PHE A 75 7.95 -8.70 7.47
N LEU A 76 7.29 -9.06 8.57
CA LEU A 76 7.90 -9.02 9.90
C LEU A 76 9.12 -9.95 10.00
N LEU A 77 9.02 -11.17 9.45
CA LEU A 77 10.12 -12.13 9.47
C LEU A 77 11.31 -11.66 8.61
N LEU A 78 11.04 -11.18 7.40
CA LEU A 78 12.06 -10.69 6.47
C LEU A 78 12.68 -9.37 6.94
N GLU A 79 11.90 -8.47 7.53
CA GLU A 79 12.42 -7.22 8.11
C GLU A 79 13.28 -7.51 9.35
N TRP A 80 12.90 -8.51 10.16
CA TRP A 80 13.75 -8.97 11.25
C TRP A 80 15.07 -9.56 10.75
N LEU A 81 15.04 -10.39 9.70
CA LEU A 81 16.26 -10.91 9.07
C LEU A 81 17.10 -9.78 8.45
N ASN A 82 16.45 -8.83 7.79
CA ASN A 82 17.09 -7.65 7.22
C ASN A 82 17.82 -6.83 8.29
N TYR A 83 17.19 -6.63 9.44
CA TYR A 83 17.84 -5.97 10.58
C TYR A 83 19.12 -6.70 11.00
N LEU A 84 19.11 -8.03 11.09
CA LEU A 84 20.31 -8.82 11.43
C LEU A 84 21.42 -8.67 10.37
N ILE A 85 21.05 -8.69 9.08
CA ILE A 85 21.98 -8.51 7.97
C ILE A 85 22.60 -7.12 8.04
N LEU A 86 21.79 -6.07 8.08
CA LEU A 86 22.24 -4.67 8.08
C LEU A 86 23.07 -4.32 9.32
N ASN A 87 22.74 -4.91 10.48
CA ASN A 87 23.53 -4.74 11.70
C ASN A 87 24.93 -5.34 11.59
N SER A 88 25.11 -6.37 10.75
CA SER A 88 26.41 -7.04 10.54
C SER A 88 27.37 -6.23 9.65
N ILE A 89 26.86 -5.28 8.87
CA ILE A 89 27.65 -4.50 7.89
C ILE A 89 28.39 -3.31 8.56
N GLY A 90 28.08 -3.02 9.83
CA GLY A 90 28.69 -1.91 10.56
C GLY A 90 28.26 -0.52 10.05
N PRO A 91 28.73 0.56 10.68
CA PRO A 91 28.47 1.92 10.22
C PRO A 91 29.15 2.16 8.87
N THR A 92 28.39 2.73 7.93
CA THR A 92 28.85 3.10 6.58
C THR A 92 28.81 4.61 6.43
N ASP A 93 29.86 5.18 5.84
CA ASP A 93 29.88 6.59 5.45
C ASP A 93 28.99 6.78 4.22
N LEU A 94 27.86 7.44 4.39
CA LEU A 94 26.89 7.66 3.33
C LEU A 94 27.34 8.81 2.42
N SER A 95 27.61 8.49 1.16
CA SER A 95 27.86 9.51 0.14
C SER A 95 26.57 10.27 -0.22
N VAL A 96 26.70 11.47 -0.80
CA VAL A 96 25.54 12.26 -1.24
C VAL A 96 24.65 11.48 -2.24
N PRO A 97 25.20 10.78 -3.26
CA PRO A 97 24.40 9.92 -4.13
C PRO A 97 23.62 8.84 -3.38
N ASP A 98 24.20 8.22 -2.36
CA ASP A 98 23.50 7.18 -1.56
C ASP A 98 22.28 7.74 -0.85
N ARG A 99 22.35 8.98 -0.38
CA ARG A 99 21.21 9.63 0.29
C ARG A 99 20.11 10.01 -0.69
N VAL A 100 20.47 10.48 -1.89
CA VAL A 100 19.49 10.81 -2.94
C VAL A 100 18.75 9.56 -3.41
N LEU A 101 19.48 8.47 -3.66
CA LEU A 101 18.87 7.18 -3.99
C LEU A 101 17.98 6.69 -2.84
N GLY A 102 18.41 6.82 -1.59
CA GLY A 102 17.57 6.56 -0.43
C GLY A 102 16.22 7.29 -0.50
N ILE A 103 16.23 8.62 -0.72
CA ILE A 103 15.00 9.42 -0.85
C ILE A 103 14.09 8.88 -1.96
N LEU A 104 14.64 8.51 -3.11
CA LEU A 104 13.85 7.98 -4.23
C LEU A 104 13.14 6.67 -3.86
N PHE A 105 13.86 5.72 -3.25
CA PHE A 105 13.27 4.45 -2.82
C PHE A 105 12.26 4.64 -1.68
N GLY A 106 12.54 5.51 -0.71
CA GLY A 106 11.61 5.85 0.37
C GLY A 106 10.31 6.48 -0.16
N THR A 107 10.43 7.41 -1.11
CA THR A 107 9.28 8.04 -1.77
C THR A 107 8.47 7.03 -2.57
N ALA A 108 9.13 6.12 -3.29
CA ALA A 108 8.46 5.04 -4.02
C ALA A 108 7.68 4.12 -3.07
N ARG A 109 8.31 3.69 -1.97
CA ARG A 109 7.68 2.83 -0.95
C ARG A 109 6.47 3.49 -0.31
N SER A 110 6.60 4.75 0.14
CA SER A 110 5.48 5.49 0.73
C SER A 110 4.33 5.70 -0.26
N SER A 111 4.63 5.90 -1.55
CA SER A 111 3.61 5.97 -2.61
C SER A 111 2.85 4.65 -2.78
N VAL A 112 3.54 3.51 -2.69
CA VAL A 112 2.88 2.18 -2.70
C VAL A 112 1.96 2.04 -1.49
N ILE A 113 2.41 2.42 -0.30
CA ILE A 113 1.58 2.37 0.93
C ILE A 113 0.32 3.22 0.77
N VAL A 114 0.45 4.47 0.29
CA VAL A 114 -0.70 5.35 0.04
C VAL A 114 -1.65 4.74 -0.98
N THR A 115 -1.13 4.13 -2.05
CA THR A 115 -1.95 3.45 -3.06
C THR A 115 -2.77 2.31 -2.44
N VAL A 116 -2.15 1.47 -1.61
CA VAL A 116 -2.84 0.38 -0.90
C VAL A 116 -3.90 0.93 0.04
N LEU A 117 -3.62 1.99 0.80
CA LEU A 117 -4.60 2.62 1.70
C LEU A 117 -5.80 3.18 0.93
N ILE A 118 -5.57 3.77 -0.24
CA ILE A 118 -6.63 4.27 -1.13
C ILE A 118 -7.45 3.10 -1.69
N MET A 119 -6.82 2.00 -2.10
CA MET A 119 -7.55 0.78 -2.50
C MET A 119 -8.45 0.29 -1.37
N LEU A 120 -7.92 0.16 -0.15
CA LEU A 120 -8.70 -0.25 1.02
C LEU A 120 -9.85 0.73 1.32
N GLY A 121 -9.61 2.03 1.17
CA GLY A 121 -10.66 3.05 1.25
C GLY A 121 -11.78 2.82 0.24
N GLY A 122 -11.43 2.39 -0.98
CA GLY A 122 -12.37 2.03 -2.05
C GLY A 122 -13.31 0.87 -1.74
N LEU A 123 -13.02 0.05 -0.72
CA LEU A 123 -13.91 -1.02 -0.24
C LEU A 123 -14.95 -0.52 0.78
N SER A 124 -14.99 0.78 1.05
CA SER A 124 -15.81 1.39 2.10
C SER A 124 -16.59 2.59 1.57
N HIS A 125 -17.37 3.25 2.44
CA HIS A 125 -18.10 4.48 2.11
C HIS A 125 -17.22 5.74 2.14
N ILE A 126 -15.93 5.59 2.45
CA ILE A 126 -14.95 6.68 2.51
C ILE A 126 -14.91 7.52 1.22
N PRO A 127 -14.99 6.94 0.00
CA PRO A 127 -14.90 7.71 -1.24
C PRO A 127 -16.05 8.70 -1.45
N ALA A 128 -17.20 8.51 -0.78
CA ALA A 128 -18.31 9.46 -0.83
C ALA A 128 -18.12 10.68 0.08
N THR A 129 -17.10 10.69 0.94
CA THR A 129 -16.87 11.79 1.88
C THR A 129 -16.27 13.03 1.21
N THR A 130 -16.58 14.21 1.74
CA THR A 130 -16.10 15.50 1.22
C THR A 130 -14.57 15.59 1.20
N TRP A 131 -13.91 15.10 2.25
CA TRP A 131 -12.45 15.13 2.32
C TRP A 131 -11.75 14.21 1.31
N TRP A 132 -12.40 13.15 0.85
CA TRP A 132 -11.85 12.31 -0.22
C TRP A 132 -12.00 12.98 -1.58
N GLN A 133 -13.16 13.58 -1.84
CA GLN A 133 -13.47 14.24 -3.11
C GLN A 133 -12.66 15.53 -3.31
N GLU A 134 -12.41 16.29 -2.24
CA GLU A 134 -11.64 17.54 -2.29
C GLU A 134 -10.11 17.35 -2.24
N SER A 135 -9.63 16.12 -2.00
CA SER A 135 -8.19 15.85 -1.91
C SER A 135 -7.54 15.86 -3.29
N VAL A 136 -6.61 16.80 -3.49
CA VAL A 136 -5.89 16.95 -4.77
C VAL A 136 -5.01 15.73 -5.03
N PHE A 137 -4.29 15.23 -4.02
CA PHE A 137 -3.40 14.09 -4.20
C PHE A 137 -4.18 12.81 -4.52
N ILE A 138 -5.26 12.54 -3.79
CA ILE A 138 -6.11 11.36 -4.05
C ILE A 138 -6.66 11.42 -5.47
N GLN A 139 -7.28 12.53 -5.87
CA GLN A 139 -7.96 12.64 -7.17
C GLN A 139 -7.01 12.72 -8.35
N THR A 140 -5.87 13.43 -8.24
CA THR A 140 -4.98 13.70 -9.36
C THR A 140 -3.83 12.70 -9.45
N SER A 141 -3.15 12.39 -8.35
CA SER A 141 -1.92 11.58 -8.37
C SER A 141 -2.20 10.09 -8.21
N PHE A 142 -3.11 9.71 -7.32
CA PHE A 142 -3.32 8.31 -6.96
C PHE A 142 -4.51 7.65 -7.65
N LYS A 143 -5.62 8.36 -7.91
CA LYS A 143 -6.82 7.81 -8.60
C LYS A 143 -6.49 7.12 -9.92
N PRO A 144 -5.64 7.66 -10.82
CA PRO A 144 -5.30 6.97 -12.06
C PRO A 144 -4.63 5.62 -11.81
N ILE A 145 -3.74 5.55 -10.80
CA ILE A 145 -3.00 4.35 -10.42
C ILE A 145 -3.96 3.28 -9.88
N VAL A 146 -4.84 3.63 -8.94
CA VAL A 146 -5.79 2.65 -8.38
C VAL A 146 -6.84 2.20 -9.39
N VAL A 147 -7.29 3.07 -10.30
CA VAL A 147 -8.21 2.68 -11.39
C VAL A 147 -7.53 1.75 -12.40
N GLU A 148 -6.26 1.99 -12.72
CA GLU A 148 -5.46 1.11 -13.58
C GLU A 148 -5.20 -0.24 -12.90
N LEU A 149 -4.83 -0.24 -11.62
CA LEU A 149 -4.65 -1.46 -10.83
C LEU A 149 -5.94 -2.26 -10.73
N ARG A 150 -7.09 -1.60 -10.54
CA ARG A 150 -8.41 -2.26 -10.55
C ARG A 150 -8.67 -3.02 -11.85
N ARG A 151 -8.21 -2.52 -13.01
CA ARG A 151 -8.40 -3.21 -14.30
C ARG A 151 -7.63 -4.53 -14.41
N HIS A 152 -6.58 -4.70 -13.61
CA HIS A 152 -5.79 -5.92 -13.54
C HIS A 152 -6.33 -6.90 -12.48
N LEU A 153 -7.28 -6.47 -11.65
CA LEU A 153 -7.97 -7.37 -10.72
C LEU A 153 -8.97 -8.26 -11.47
N PRO A 154 -9.19 -9.51 -11.00
CA PRO A 154 -10.30 -10.32 -11.47
C PRO A 154 -11.63 -9.56 -11.36
N PHE A 155 -12.51 -9.74 -12.34
CA PHE A 155 -13.77 -8.99 -12.44
C PHE A 155 -14.64 -9.09 -11.17
N GLU A 156 -14.59 -10.23 -10.46
CA GLU A 156 -15.32 -10.47 -9.20
C GLU A 156 -14.88 -9.55 -8.06
N ILE A 157 -13.59 -9.20 -8.00
CA ILE A 157 -13.03 -8.35 -6.96
C ILE A 157 -13.18 -6.88 -7.34
N ALA A 158 -13.03 -6.56 -8.63
CA ALA A 158 -13.07 -5.20 -9.15
C ALA A 158 -14.41 -4.48 -8.89
N THR A 159 -15.52 -5.20 -8.81
CA THR A 159 -16.87 -4.65 -8.56
C THR A 159 -17.08 -4.18 -7.13
N HIS A 160 -16.30 -4.67 -6.17
CA HIS A 160 -16.38 -4.25 -4.76
C HIS A 160 -15.64 -2.94 -4.47
N PHE A 161 -14.75 -2.49 -5.36
CA PHE A 161 -14.03 -1.24 -5.21
C PHE A 161 -14.78 -0.09 -5.89
N ASN A 162 -15.39 0.78 -5.10
CA ASN A 162 -15.99 2.01 -5.58
C ASN A 162 -15.13 3.21 -5.19
N PHE A 163 -14.50 3.85 -6.16
CA PHE A 163 -13.69 5.06 -5.96
C PHE A 163 -14.47 6.35 -6.23
N GLU A 164 -15.76 6.24 -6.53
CA GLU A 164 -16.66 7.34 -6.86
C GLU A 164 -17.82 7.42 -5.87
N PRO A 165 -18.42 8.61 -5.68
CA PRO A 165 -19.64 8.73 -4.91
C PRO A 165 -20.75 7.93 -5.60
N VAL A 166 -21.55 7.20 -4.84
CA VAL A 166 -22.80 6.62 -5.37
C VAL A 166 -23.68 7.78 -5.83
N PRO A 167 -24.20 7.79 -7.08
CA PRO A 167 -25.11 8.83 -7.53
C PRO A 167 -26.29 8.92 -6.56
N GLU A 168 -26.61 10.13 -6.07
CA GLU A 168 -27.88 10.35 -5.39
C GLU A 168 -28.99 9.83 -6.31
N GLN A 169 -29.71 8.80 -5.86
CA GLN A 169 -30.91 8.36 -6.56
C GLN A 169 -31.89 9.52 -6.52
N SER A 170 -32.07 10.18 -7.66
CA SER A 170 -33.11 11.19 -7.83
C SER A 170 -34.43 10.61 -7.32
N PRO A 171 -35.14 11.28 -6.40
CA PRO A 171 -36.44 10.78 -5.97
C PRO A 171 -37.32 10.58 -7.20
N PRO A 172 -38.13 9.50 -7.24
CA PRO A 172 -38.96 9.21 -8.40
C PRO A 172 -39.76 10.47 -8.75
N SER A 173 -39.61 10.94 -9.99
CA SER A 173 -40.45 11.99 -10.54
C SER A 173 -41.87 11.43 -10.61
N PHE A 174 -42.67 11.73 -9.60
CA PHE A 174 -44.11 11.51 -9.61
C PHE A 174 -44.79 12.50 -10.57
#